data_AF-A0A4W5LHM8-F1
#
_entry.id   AF-A0A4W5LHM8-F1
#
_cell.length_a   1.000
_cell.length_b   1.000
_cell.length_c   1.000
_cell.angle_alpha   90.00
_cell.angle_beta   90.00
_cell.angle_gamma   90.00
#
_symmetry.space_group_name_H-M   'P 1'
#
loop_
_entity.id
_entity.type
_entity.pdbx_description
1 polymer ?
#
loop_
_entity_poly.entity_id
_entity_poly.type
_entity_poly.pdbx_seq_one_letter_code
_entity_poly.pdbx_strand_id
1 'polypeptide(L)'
;MRHLWRPGVKALLRIIEVVEANYPETLGRLLILRAPRVFPVLWTLVSPFIDENTRKKFLIYAGNDYQGPCGLLDYIDKEVIPDFLGGECLVSHCVGA
;
A
#
# COMPACT_ATOMS: atom_id res chain seq x y z
N MET A 1 -20.57 -9.01 3.31
CA MET A 1 -19.41 -9.53 2.54
C MET A 1 -19.88 -9.99 1.15
N ARG A 2 -20.38 -9.05 0.33
CA ARG A 2 -20.78 -9.34 -1.06
C ARG A 2 -19.50 -9.51 -1.85
N HIS A 3 -19.17 -10.77 -2.14
CA HIS A 3 -18.24 -11.23 -3.17
C HIS A 3 -17.05 -10.30 -3.40
N LEU A 4 -15.87 -10.65 -2.85
CA LEU A 4 -14.58 -10.24 -3.40
C LEU A 4 -14.73 -10.24 -4.92
N TRP A 5 -14.84 -9.07 -5.54
CA TRP A 5 -15.38 -8.92 -6.88
C TRP A 5 -14.49 -9.74 -7.82
N ARG A 6 -14.97 -10.90 -8.28
CA ARG A 6 -14.13 -11.90 -8.98
C ARG A 6 -13.34 -11.31 -10.15
N PRO A 7 -13.90 -10.41 -10.98
CA PRO A 7 -13.14 -9.70 -11.99
C PRO A 7 -12.03 -8.83 -11.41
N GLY A 8 -12.29 -8.09 -10.33
CA GLY A 8 -11.30 -7.24 -9.67
C GLY A 8 -10.16 -8.04 -9.03
N VAL A 9 -10.45 -9.17 -8.40
CA VAL A 9 -9.43 -10.06 -7.84
C VAL A 9 -8.57 -10.65 -8.96
N LYS A 10 -9.18 -11.09 -10.07
CA LYS A 10 -8.45 -11.56 -11.25
C LYS A 10 -7.58 -10.47 -11.86
N ALA A 11 -8.10 -9.24 -11.96
CA ALA A 11 -7.33 -8.11 -12.46
C ALA A 11 -6.14 -7.80 -11.54
N LEU A 12 -6.34 -7.78 -10.21
CA LEU A 12 -5.27 -7.59 -9.24
C LEU A 12 -4.18 -8.65 -9.37
N LEU A 13 -4.57 -9.94 -9.39
CA LEU A 13 -3.62 -11.04 -9.56
C LEU A 13 -2.86 -10.92 -10.89
N ARG A 14 -3.53 -10.53 -11.97
CA ARG A 14 -2.88 -10.34 -13.27
C ARG A 14 -1.87 -9.19 -13.26
N ILE A 15 -2.19 -8.08 -12.58
CA ILE A 15 -1.25 -6.97 -12.41
C ILE A 15 0.00 -7.44 -11.66
N ILE A 16 -0.19 -8.14 -10.55
CA ILE A 16 0.92 -8.66 -9.74
C ILE A 16 1.79 -9.60 -10.56
N GLU A 17 1.18 -10.55 -11.27
CA GLU A 17 1.90 -11.48 -12.14
C GLU A 17 2.74 -10.75 -13.20
N VAL A 18 2.17 -9.73 -13.86
CA VAL A 18 2.89 -8.95 -14.87
C VAL A 18 4.05 -8.16 -14.25
N VAL A 19 3.84 -7.53 -13.09
CA VAL A 19 4.89 -6.75 -12.41
C VAL A 19 6.02 -7.65 -11.95
N GLU A 20 5.72 -8.77 -11.29
CA GLU A 20 6.73 -9.73 -10.83
C GLU A 20 7.52 -10.36 -12.00
N ALA A 21 6.85 -10.63 -13.14
CA ALA A 21 7.50 -11.23 -14.29
C ALA A 21 8.39 -10.27 -15.10
N ASN A 22 8.07 -8.98 -15.14
CA ASN A 22 8.77 -8.00 -16.00
C ASN A 22 9.66 -7.01 -15.24
N TYR A 23 9.36 -6.75 -13.97
CA TYR A 23 10.04 -5.76 -13.12
C TYR A 23 10.44 -6.37 -11.76
N PRO A 24 11.22 -7.47 -11.75
CA PRO A 24 11.71 -8.02 -10.50
C PRO A 24 12.65 -7.01 -9.81
N GLU A 25 12.61 -7.00 -8.48
CA GLU A 25 13.48 -6.20 -7.58
C GLU A 25 13.39 -4.67 -7.69
N THR A 26 12.56 -4.12 -8.57
CA THR A 26 12.47 -2.66 -8.77
C THR A 26 11.71 -1.96 -7.63
N LEU A 27 10.87 -2.70 -6.90
CA LEU A 27 10.15 -2.18 -5.74
C LEU A 27 11.13 -1.97 -4.57
N GLY A 28 11.26 -0.75 -4.07
CA GLY A 28 12.07 -0.44 -2.89
C GLY A 28 11.37 -0.80 -1.57
N ARG A 29 10.27 -0.12 -1.28
CA ARG A 29 9.35 -0.37 -0.15
C ARG A 29 7.92 -0.05 -0.58
N LEU A 30 6.94 -0.76 -0.03
CA LEU A 30 5.52 -0.51 -0.29
C LEU A 30 4.79 -0.27 1.02
N LEU A 31 4.32 0.95 1.22
CA LEU A 31 3.61 1.36 2.43
C LEU A 31 2.11 1.41 2.16
N ILE A 32 1.34 0.61 2.90
CA ILE A 32 -0.12 0.59 2.86
C ILE A 32 -0.62 1.29 4.12
N LEU A 33 -1.20 2.49 3.94
CA LEU A 33 -1.68 3.33 5.02
C LEU A 33 -3.19 3.14 5.24
N ARG A 34 -3.64 3.26 6.49
CA ARG A 34 -5.05 3.16 6.89
C ARG A 34 -5.74 1.90 6.37
N ALA A 35 -5.04 0.75 6.41
CA ALA A 35 -5.55 -0.50 5.90
C ALA A 35 -6.87 -0.90 6.60
N PRO A 36 -7.93 -1.23 5.84
CA PRO A 36 -9.20 -1.62 6.43
C PRO A 36 -9.10 -3.00 7.08
N ARG A 37 -10.01 -3.32 8.01
CA ARG A 37 -10.01 -4.61 8.74
C ARG A 37 -10.10 -5.87 7.85
N VAL A 38 -10.55 -5.72 6.60
CA VAL A 38 -10.61 -6.81 5.61
C VAL A 38 -9.26 -7.08 4.93
N PHE A 39 -8.30 -6.16 5.06
CA PHE A 39 -7.01 -6.24 4.37
C PHE A 39 -6.22 -7.52 4.67
N PRO A 40 -6.13 -8.02 5.92
CA PRO A 40 -5.43 -9.27 6.19
C PRO A 40 -5.97 -10.46 5.38
N VAL A 41 -7.29 -10.54 5.17
CA VAL A 41 -7.92 -11.58 4.36
C VAL A 41 -7.51 -11.46 2.89
N LEU A 42 -7.50 -10.24 2.35
CA LEU A 42 -7.02 -9.98 0.99
C LEU A 42 -5.54 -10.33 0.84
N TRP A 43 -4.72 -9.97 1.84
CA TRP A 43 -3.29 -10.26 1.85
C TRP A 43 -3.00 -11.76 1.83
N THR A 44 -3.74 -12.58 2.59
CA THR A 44 -3.60 -14.05 2.55
C THR A 44 -3.90 -14.62 1.16
N LEU A 45 -4.80 -14.02 0.38
CA LEU A 45 -5.11 -14.46 -0.98
C LEU A 45 -4.04 -14.05 -2.01
N VAL A 46 -3.39 -12.91 -1.79
CA VAL A 46 -2.49 -12.29 -2.76
C VAL A 46 -1.03 -12.63 -2.51
N SER A 47 -0.62 -12.71 -1.23
CA SER A 47 0.77 -12.98 -0.83
C SER A 47 1.41 -14.25 -1.42
N PRO A 48 0.70 -15.36 -1.73
CA PRO A 48 1.32 -16.50 -2.39
C PRO A 48 1.85 -16.21 -3.80
N PHE A 49 1.36 -15.14 -4.44
CA PHE A 49 1.76 -14.74 -5.79
C PHE A 49 2.90 -13.72 -5.80
N ILE A 50 3.41 -13.33 -4.63
CA ILE A 50 4.46 -12.33 -4.48
C ILE A 50 5.70 -13.03 -3.93
N ASP A 51 6.87 -12.78 -4.52
CA ASP A 51 8.13 -13.35 -4.03
C ASP A 51 8.41 -12.98 -2.55
N GLU A 52 9.15 -13.83 -1.84
CA GLU A 52 9.50 -13.56 -0.44
C GLU A 52 10.27 -12.25 -0.24
N ASN A 53 11.19 -11.91 -1.15
CA ASN A 53 11.95 -10.66 -1.04
C ASN A 53 11.04 -9.45 -1.24
N THR A 54 10.12 -9.52 -2.20
CA THR A 54 9.14 -8.46 -2.42
C THR A 54 8.18 -8.35 -1.23
N ARG A 55 7.71 -9.47 -0.67
CA ARG A 55 6.83 -9.49 0.53
C ARG A 55 7.45 -8.79 1.74
N LYS A 56 8.75 -8.97 1.98
CA LYS A 56 9.47 -8.30 3.09
C LYS A 56 9.49 -6.77 2.98
N LYS A 57 9.22 -6.22 1.79
CA LYS A 57 9.19 -4.78 1.53
C LYS A 57 7.83 -4.14 1.82
N PHE A 58 6.79 -4.94 2.10
CA PHE A 58 5.46 -4.44 2.45
C PHE A 58 5.39 -4.02 3.91
N LEU A 59 4.98 -2.77 4.14
CA LEU A 59 4.69 -2.22 5.46
C LEU A 59 3.21 -1.85 5.49
N ILE A 60 2.44 -2.51 6.36
CA ILE A 60 0.99 -2.36 6.42
C ILE A 60 0.62 -1.74 7.77
N TYR A 61 -0.01 -0.57 7.72
CA TYR A 61 -0.43 0.17 8.90
C TYR A 61 -1.96 0.25 8.96
N ALA A 62 -2.52 -0.04 10.13
CA ALA A 62 -3.93 0.17 10.42
C ALA A 62 -4.14 1.56 11.04
N GLY A 63 -5.31 2.17 10.80
CA GLY A 63 -5.65 3.46 11.41
C GLY A 63 -4.56 4.52 11.25
N ASN A 64 -4.11 5.09 12.37
CA ASN A 64 -3.07 6.13 12.42
C ASN A 64 -1.70 5.59 12.88
N ASP A 65 -1.50 4.27 12.92
CA ASP A 65 -0.25 3.66 13.40
C ASP A 65 0.96 4.08 12.56
N TYR A 66 0.72 4.48 11.30
CA TYR A 66 1.75 4.98 10.39
C TYR A 66 2.35 6.34 10.79
N GLN A 67 1.74 7.05 11.73
CA GLN A 67 2.28 8.32 12.26
C GLN A 67 3.17 8.11 13.50
N GLY A 68 3.23 6.88 14.02
CA GLY A 68 4.06 6.51 15.16
C GLY A 68 5.51 6.17 14.78
N PRO A 69 6.29 5.66 15.75
CA PRO A 69 7.64 5.15 15.50
C PRO A 69 7.62 3.96 14.53
N CYS A 70 8.64 3.83 13.67
CA CYS A 70 8.67 2.93 12.51
C CYS A 70 7.59 3.24 11.46
N GLY A 71 7.09 4.48 11.45
CA GLY A 71 6.02 4.95 10.57
C GLY A 71 6.51 5.60 9.28
N LEU A 72 5.65 6.38 8.65
CA LEU A 72 5.91 7.07 7.38
C LEU A 72 7.11 8.03 7.46
N LEU A 73 7.26 8.71 8.61
CA LEU A 73 8.31 9.71 8.85
C LEU A 73 9.72 9.11 8.93
N ASP A 74 9.85 7.81 9.19
CA ASP A 74 11.16 7.14 9.22
C ASP A 74 11.67 6.81 7.82
N TYR A 75 10.82 6.94 6.80
CA TYR A 75 11.13 6.61 5.41
C TYR A 75 11.05 7.81 4.47
N ILE A 76 10.29 8.83 4.83
CA ILE A 76 10.00 9.99 3.98
C ILE A 76 10.03 11.24 4.85
N ASP A 77 10.72 12.28 4.36
CA ASP A 77 10.79 13.57 5.05
C ASP A 77 9.40 14.22 5.17
N LYS A 78 9.14 14.82 6.32
CA LYS A 78 7.83 15.42 6.64
C LYS A 78 7.40 16.49 5.64
N GLU A 79 8.36 17.24 5.11
CA GLU A 79 8.16 18.32 4.14
C GLU A 79 7.55 17.85 2.81
N VAL A 80 7.78 16.59 2.42
CA VAL A 80 7.26 16.02 1.17
C VAL A 80 6.03 15.14 1.36
N ILE A 81 5.69 14.83 2.62
CA ILE A 81 4.48 14.06 2.94
C ILE A 81 3.25 14.98 2.86
N PRO A 82 2.18 14.58 2.14
CA PRO A 82 0.92 15.30 2.13
C PRO A 82 0.32 15.57 3.51
N ASP A 83 -0.27 16.74 3.69
CA ASP A 83 -0.98 17.16 4.91
C ASP A 83 -2.08 16.18 5.36
N PHE A 84 -2.84 15.59 4.44
CA PHE A 84 -3.87 14.59 4.78
C PHE A 84 -3.30 13.27 5.32
N LEU A 85 -2.00 13.04 5.17
CA LEU A 85 -1.26 11.95 5.81
C LEU A 85 -0.53 12.42 7.09
N GLY A 86 -0.54 13.71 7.42
CA GLY A 86 0.12 14.28 8.59
C GLY A 86 1.53 14.81 8.33
N GLY A 87 1.86 15.08 7.07
CA GLY A 87 3.06 15.83 6.71
C GLY A 87 2.83 17.33 6.56
N GLU A 88 3.81 18.01 5.99
CA GLU A 88 3.83 19.47 5.80
C GLU A 88 3.70 19.89 4.32
N CYS A 89 3.69 18.92 3.39
CA CYS A 89 3.40 19.18 2.00
C CYS A 89 1.92 19.54 1.86
N LEU A 90 1.65 20.83 1.67
CA LEU A 90 0.32 21.34 1.38
C LEU A 90 -0.09 20.86 -0.01
N VAL A 91 -0.96 19.86 -0.04
CA VAL A 91 -1.67 19.55 -1.28
C VAL A 91 -2.72 20.62 -1.42
N SER A 92 -2.65 21.43 -2.47
CA SER A 92 -3.73 22.32 -2.83
C SER A 92 -4.96 21.46 -3.11
N HIS A 93 -5.77 21.27 -2.08
CA HIS A 93 -7.09 20.68 -2.22
C HIS A 93 -7.85 21.59 -3.20
N CYS A 94 -7.96 21.16 -4.45
CA CYS A 94 -9.01 21.65 -5.34
C CYS A 94 -10.34 21.15 -4.74
N VAL A 95 -10.83 21.84 -3.71
CA VAL A 95 -12.20 21.69 -3.24
C VAL A 95 -13.09 22.40 -4.25
N GLY A 96 -13.60 21.67 -5.22
CA GLY A 96 -14.67 22.15 -6.11
C GLY A 96 -14.45 21.86 -7.58
N ALA A 97 -15.05 20.77 -8.05
CA ALA A 97 -15.66 20.67 -9.37
C ALA A 97 -16.85 19.70 -9.26
#